data_AF-A0A833DDP0-F1
#
_entry.id   AF-A0A833DDP0-F1
#
_cell.length_a   1.000
_cell.length_b   1.000
_cell.length_c   1.000
_cell.angle_alpha   90.00
_cell.angle_beta   90.00
_cell.angle_gamma   90.00
#
_symmetry.space_group_name_H-M   'P 1'
#
loop_
_entity.id
_entity.type
_entity.pdbx_description
1 polymer ?
#
loop_
_entity_poly.entity_id
_entity_poly.type
_entity_poly.pdbx_seq_one_letter_code
_entity_poly.pdbx_strand_id
1 'polypeptide(L)'
;MDEESLRSKLLAARAERPRPGTDDKVLTSWNGMLLVACSELLGEAAESVGQHLAMGLLQRSSAEDGSVLRTWRGEVNGGAGFLDDHAWAALGLLQWGVRHDLAEPVERALAITARMLDSFADVEGGFWLTTAEHGELPIRQRSESDSAIPGATAVTVKLLASLEAILPEHADAALWRSSAEAAIKRLSSSLKHRGPAYWSLLNAAQDLHNPWAIWHIHHDGNEPPEAEALRASAPPRSLVISSKVVEAGRDRGDAPWRAWLCEGLSCQPPIDDAAELRW
;
A
#
# COMPACT_ATOMS: atom_id res chain seq x y z
N MET A 1 29.51 30.55 -25.87
CA MET A 1 29.42 29.08 -25.72
C MET A 1 28.06 28.83 -25.11
N ASP A 2 27.16 28.18 -25.83
CA ASP A 2 25.80 27.92 -25.33
C ASP A 2 25.82 26.89 -24.18
N GLU A 3 24.73 26.86 -23.40
CA GLU A 3 24.61 26.00 -22.21
C GLU A 3 24.73 24.50 -22.57
N GLU A 4 24.21 24.11 -23.73
CA GLU A 4 24.21 22.71 -24.17
C GLU A 4 25.63 22.23 -24.53
N SER A 5 26.43 23.09 -25.14
CA SER A 5 27.86 22.88 -25.41
C SER A 5 28.66 22.75 -24.12
N LEU A 6 28.34 23.54 -23.09
CA LEU A 6 28.94 23.44 -21.77
C LEU A 6 28.56 22.12 -21.07
N ARG A 7 27.27 21.72 -21.09
CA ARG A 7 26.80 20.44 -20.53
C ARG A 7 27.45 19.25 -21.20
N SER A 8 27.53 19.25 -22.52
CA SER A 8 28.16 18.18 -23.32
C SER A 8 29.64 18.03 -23.00
N LYS A 9 30.39 19.13 -22.91
CA LYS A 9 31.82 19.11 -22.54
C LYS A 9 32.03 18.61 -21.11
N LEU A 10 31.19 19.05 -20.16
CA LEU A 10 31.24 18.58 -18.78
C LEU A 10 30.87 17.10 -18.66
N LEU A 11 29.89 16.61 -19.44
CA LEU A 11 29.51 15.21 -19.47
C LEU A 11 30.64 14.34 -20.03
N ALA A 12 31.27 14.75 -21.13
CA ALA A 12 32.42 14.06 -21.71
C ALA A 12 33.58 13.94 -20.70
N ALA A 13 33.96 15.04 -20.04
CA ALA A 13 35.00 15.03 -19.02
C ALA A 13 34.62 14.20 -17.77
N ARG A 14 33.33 14.11 -17.42
CA ARG A 14 32.85 13.24 -16.32
C ARG A 14 32.83 11.76 -16.72
N ALA A 15 32.58 11.45 -17.99
CA ALA A 15 32.53 10.07 -18.50
C ALA A 15 33.89 9.37 -18.48
N GLU A 16 35.00 10.14 -18.45
CA GLU A 16 36.35 9.61 -18.26
C GLU A 16 36.63 9.12 -16.83
N ARG A 17 35.81 9.51 -15.85
CA ARG A 17 35.97 9.07 -14.46
C ARG A 17 35.42 7.64 -14.33
N PRO A 18 36.06 6.78 -13.53
CA PRO A 18 35.45 5.51 -13.12
C PRO A 18 34.04 5.78 -12.59
N ARG A 19 33.03 5.14 -13.19
CA ARG A 19 31.65 5.29 -12.73
C ARG A 19 31.55 4.75 -11.30
N PRO A 20 30.81 5.42 -10.40
CA PRO A 20 30.46 4.83 -9.12
C PRO A 20 29.84 3.44 -9.34
N GLY A 21 30.13 2.49 -8.46
CA GLY A 21 29.44 1.21 -8.46
C GLY A 21 27.94 1.43 -8.36
N THR A 22 27.16 0.67 -9.12
CA THR A 22 25.70 0.66 -8.94
C THR A 22 25.38 -0.26 -7.77
N ASP A 23 24.65 0.25 -6.77
CA ASP A 23 24.02 -0.63 -5.79
C ASP A 23 22.79 -1.25 -6.47
N ASP A 24 22.91 -2.51 -6.84
CA ASP A 24 21.90 -3.33 -7.52
C ASP A 24 21.03 -4.11 -6.51
N LYS A 25 21.10 -3.74 -5.23
CA LYS A 25 20.30 -4.34 -4.17
C LYS A 25 18.84 -3.91 -4.27
N VAL A 26 17.97 -4.90 -4.23
CA VAL A 26 16.51 -4.72 -4.16
C VAL A 26 16.12 -4.62 -2.69
N LEU A 27 15.47 -3.52 -2.31
CA LEU A 27 14.93 -3.28 -0.97
C LEU A 27 13.42 -3.47 -0.97
N THR A 28 12.90 -4.38 -0.14
CA THR A 28 11.48 -4.74 -0.17
C THR A 28 10.58 -3.56 0.16
N SER A 29 10.89 -2.82 1.21
CA SER A 29 10.15 -1.61 1.58
C SER A 29 10.06 -0.57 0.45
N TRP A 30 11.14 -0.35 -0.30
CA TRP A 30 11.15 0.64 -1.39
C TRP A 30 10.35 0.18 -2.60
N ASN A 31 10.39 -1.11 -2.92
CA ASN A 31 9.59 -1.68 -4.01
C ASN A 31 8.10 -1.68 -3.64
N GLY A 32 7.75 -1.97 -2.38
CA GLY A 32 6.38 -1.83 -1.89
C GLY A 32 5.88 -0.39 -1.94
N MET A 33 6.71 0.57 -1.52
CA MET A 33 6.37 2.01 -1.60
C MET A 33 6.20 2.50 -3.04
N LEU A 34 7.03 2.03 -3.98
CA LEU A 34 6.86 2.36 -5.39
C LEU A 34 5.60 1.70 -5.98
N LEU A 35 5.27 0.49 -5.55
CA LEU A 35 4.06 -0.21 -6.00
C LEU A 35 2.78 0.51 -5.53
N VAL A 36 2.78 1.07 -4.32
CA VAL A 36 1.71 1.98 -3.85
C VAL A 36 1.52 3.14 -4.84
N ALA A 37 2.60 3.83 -5.20
CA ALA A 37 2.52 4.93 -6.16
C ALA A 37 2.04 4.46 -7.55
N CYS A 38 2.53 3.33 -8.05
CA CYS A 38 2.09 2.75 -9.32
C CYS A 38 0.60 2.35 -9.31
N SER A 39 0.02 2.04 -8.15
CA SER A 39 -1.40 1.69 -8.02
C SER A 39 -2.33 2.91 -8.13
N GLU A 40 -1.82 4.10 -7.83
CA GLU A 40 -2.56 5.37 -7.91
C GLU A 40 -2.37 6.07 -9.26
N LEU A 41 -1.25 5.82 -9.94
CA LEU A 41 -0.94 6.43 -11.24
C LEU A 41 -1.67 5.72 -12.39
N LEU A 42 -1.98 6.49 -13.43
CA LEU A 42 -2.59 6.00 -14.65
C LEU A 42 -1.55 5.89 -15.78
N GLY A 43 -1.81 5.00 -16.73
CA GLY A 43 -1.03 4.84 -17.96
C GLY A 43 -0.03 3.69 -17.96
N GLU A 44 0.39 3.32 -19.17
CA GLU A 44 1.17 2.11 -19.48
C GLU A 44 2.50 2.03 -18.73
N ALA A 45 3.18 3.16 -18.50
CA ALA A 45 4.46 3.17 -17.79
C ALA A 45 4.31 2.78 -16.30
N ALA A 46 3.27 3.30 -15.63
CA ALA A 46 2.98 2.93 -14.25
C ALA A 46 2.55 1.47 -14.17
N GLU A 47 1.76 1.00 -15.14
CA GLU A 47 1.30 -0.38 -15.20
C GLU A 47 2.46 -1.37 -15.39
N SER A 48 3.35 -1.10 -16.35
CA SER A 48 4.52 -1.94 -16.62
C SER A 48 5.45 -2.05 -15.41
N VAL A 49 5.72 -0.92 -14.74
CA VAL A 49 6.56 -0.89 -13.53
C VAL A 49 5.86 -1.60 -12.37
N GLY A 50 4.58 -1.32 -12.13
CA GLY A 50 3.80 -1.94 -11.06
C GLY A 50 3.72 -3.45 -11.19
N GLN A 51 3.49 -3.96 -12.41
CA GLN A 51 3.48 -5.40 -12.69
C GLN A 51 4.83 -6.04 -12.36
N HIS A 52 5.94 -5.41 -12.74
CA HIS A 52 7.29 -5.91 -12.42
C HIS A 52 7.54 -5.95 -10.91
N LEU A 53 7.15 -4.90 -10.18
CA LEU A 53 7.30 -4.81 -8.73
C LEU A 53 6.45 -5.85 -8.01
N ALA A 54 5.17 -5.98 -8.37
CA ALA A 54 4.27 -6.97 -7.78
C ALA A 54 4.80 -8.39 -7.96
N MET A 55 5.30 -8.73 -9.16
CA MET A 55 5.92 -10.02 -9.43
C MET A 55 7.16 -10.27 -8.56
N GLY A 56 8.06 -9.29 -8.43
CA GLY A 56 9.23 -9.40 -7.57
C GLY A 56 8.91 -9.52 -6.07
N LEU A 57 7.82 -8.88 -5.63
CA LEU A 57 7.31 -9.01 -4.26
C LEU A 57 6.72 -10.40 -4.01
N LEU A 58 5.91 -10.92 -4.94
CA LEU A 58 5.25 -12.23 -4.83
C LEU A 58 6.22 -13.40 -4.92
N GLN A 59 7.14 -13.37 -5.89
CA GLN A 59 8.00 -14.51 -6.20
C GLN A 59 9.21 -14.63 -5.27
N ARG A 60 9.63 -13.53 -4.64
CA ARG A 60 10.92 -13.52 -3.92
C ARG A 60 10.94 -12.72 -2.65
N SER A 61 10.37 -11.51 -2.64
CA SER A 61 10.51 -10.63 -1.48
C SER A 61 9.57 -11.02 -0.33
N SER A 62 8.54 -11.81 -0.62
CA SER A 62 7.63 -12.40 0.36
C SER A 62 7.35 -13.87 0.05
N ALA A 63 6.88 -14.62 1.04
CA ALA A 63 6.39 -15.99 0.89
C ALA A 63 4.91 -16.12 1.27
N GLU A 64 4.31 -17.26 0.95
CA GLU A 64 2.89 -17.55 1.20
C GLU A 64 2.50 -17.52 2.69
N ASP A 65 3.47 -17.76 3.59
CA ASP A 65 3.27 -17.66 5.04
C ASP A 65 3.29 -16.21 5.58
N GLY A 66 3.46 -15.23 4.69
CA GLY A 66 3.55 -13.82 5.04
C GLY A 66 4.94 -13.35 5.48
N SER A 67 5.95 -14.23 5.48
CA SER A 67 7.33 -13.81 5.74
C SER A 67 7.84 -12.90 4.63
N VAL A 68 8.66 -11.91 5.00
CA VAL A 68 9.21 -10.91 4.08
C VAL A 68 10.72 -10.84 4.26
N LEU A 69 11.47 -10.72 3.16
CA LEU A 69 12.90 -10.46 3.16
C LEU A 69 13.17 -8.96 3.24
N ARG A 70 14.26 -8.55 3.90
CA ARG A 70 14.70 -7.15 3.88
C ARG A 70 15.19 -6.73 2.50
N THR A 71 16.10 -7.53 1.95
CA THR A 71 16.75 -7.23 0.67
C THR A 71 17.08 -8.49 -0.11
N TRP A 72 17.39 -8.35 -1.38
CA TRP A 72 18.14 -9.36 -2.14
C TRP A 72 18.98 -8.72 -3.23
N ARG A 73 20.01 -9.43 -3.71
CA ARG A 73 20.90 -8.98 -4.79
C ARG A 73 21.39 -10.19 -5.59
N GLY A 74 21.17 -10.19 -6.91
CA GLY A 74 21.44 -11.37 -7.73
C GLY A 74 20.70 -12.58 -7.17
N GLU A 75 21.36 -13.69 -6.88
CA GLU A 75 20.75 -14.88 -6.25
C GLU A 75 20.80 -14.86 -4.70
N VAL A 76 21.41 -13.83 -4.11
CA VAL A 76 21.64 -13.77 -2.66
C VAL A 76 20.49 -13.05 -1.97
N ASN A 77 19.83 -13.75 -1.05
CA ASN A 77 18.83 -13.17 -0.15
C ASN A 77 19.51 -12.53 1.07
N GLY A 78 18.96 -11.42 1.53
CA GLY A 78 19.31 -10.78 2.79
C GLY A 78 18.60 -11.42 3.98
N GLY A 79 18.62 -10.74 5.12
CA GLY A 79 17.94 -11.18 6.33
C GLY A 79 16.42 -11.00 6.29
N ALA A 80 15.78 -11.40 7.40
CA ALA A 80 14.37 -11.15 7.67
C ALA A 80 14.03 -9.65 7.53
N GLY A 81 12.83 -9.37 7.01
CA GLY A 81 12.29 -8.05 6.83
C GLY A 81 11.93 -7.41 8.17
N PHE A 82 12.12 -6.10 8.25
CA PHE A 82 11.68 -5.30 9.38
C PHE A 82 10.19 -4.92 9.20
N LEU A 83 9.64 -4.20 10.17
CA LEU A 83 8.25 -3.73 10.13
C LEU A 83 7.95 -2.93 8.84
N ASP A 84 8.88 -2.08 8.39
CA ASP A 84 8.71 -1.27 7.19
C ASP A 84 8.64 -2.12 5.91
N ASP A 85 9.39 -3.22 5.82
CA ASP A 85 9.28 -4.14 4.67
C ASP A 85 7.92 -4.81 4.61
N HIS A 86 7.43 -5.30 5.75
CA HIS A 86 6.13 -5.95 5.83
C HIS A 86 5.01 -4.95 5.51
N ALA A 87 5.03 -3.77 6.15
CA ALA A 87 3.99 -2.76 5.97
C ALA A 87 3.91 -2.25 4.52
N TRP A 88 5.04 -1.90 3.90
CA TRP A 88 5.05 -1.42 2.52
C TRP A 88 4.78 -2.51 1.49
N ALA A 89 5.28 -3.73 1.68
CA ALA A 89 4.99 -4.83 0.78
C ALA A 89 3.50 -5.20 0.81
N ALA A 90 2.89 -5.32 2.00
CA ALA A 90 1.47 -5.60 2.13
C ALA A 90 0.61 -4.47 1.57
N LEU A 91 0.91 -3.21 1.87
CA LEU A 91 0.14 -2.07 1.35
C LEU A 91 0.21 -1.98 -0.18
N GLY A 92 1.41 -2.13 -0.75
CA GLY A 92 1.60 -2.11 -2.21
C GLY A 92 0.88 -3.26 -2.90
N LEU A 93 1.02 -4.49 -2.40
CA LEU A 93 0.33 -5.66 -2.97
C LEU A 93 -1.19 -5.56 -2.84
N LEU A 94 -1.70 -5.07 -1.71
CA LEU A 94 -3.14 -4.85 -1.50
C LEU A 94 -3.69 -3.85 -2.53
N GLN A 95 -3.09 -2.68 -2.63
CA GLN A 95 -3.58 -1.63 -3.52
C GLN A 95 -3.48 -2.07 -4.99
N TRP A 96 -2.36 -2.68 -5.37
CA TRP A 96 -2.16 -3.21 -6.72
C TRP A 96 -3.18 -4.30 -7.05
N GLY A 97 -3.37 -5.24 -6.13
CA GLY A 97 -4.32 -6.33 -6.29
C GLY A 97 -5.75 -5.84 -6.48
N VAL A 98 -6.19 -4.91 -5.63
CA VAL A 98 -7.53 -4.32 -5.72
C VAL A 98 -7.69 -3.45 -6.98
N ARG A 99 -6.66 -2.70 -7.38
CA ARG A 99 -6.67 -1.86 -8.58
C ARG A 99 -6.88 -2.66 -9.87
N HIS A 100 -6.35 -3.87 -9.92
CA HIS A 100 -6.26 -4.71 -11.12
C HIS A 100 -7.09 -6.01 -11.04
N ASP A 101 -7.96 -6.15 -10.02
CA ASP A 101 -8.79 -7.35 -9.81
C ASP A 101 -7.95 -8.66 -9.74
N LEU A 102 -6.84 -8.62 -8.99
CA LEU A 102 -5.91 -9.74 -8.83
C LEU A 102 -5.97 -10.31 -7.41
N ALA A 103 -6.41 -11.57 -7.28
CA ALA A 103 -6.53 -12.26 -5.99
C ALA A 103 -5.19 -12.51 -5.29
N GLU A 104 -4.17 -13.01 -6.02
CA GLU A 104 -2.89 -13.42 -5.43
C GLU A 104 -2.16 -12.29 -4.67
N PRO A 105 -2.04 -11.04 -5.21
CA PRO A 105 -1.51 -9.92 -4.42
C PRO A 105 -2.32 -9.62 -3.15
N VAL A 106 -3.65 -9.67 -3.20
CA VAL A 106 -4.52 -9.41 -2.04
C VAL A 106 -4.34 -10.48 -0.97
N GLU A 107 -4.33 -11.75 -1.38
CA GLU A 107 -4.08 -12.89 -0.48
C GLU A 107 -2.69 -12.80 0.16
N ARG A 108 -1.66 -12.47 -0.61
CA ARG A 108 -0.31 -12.26 -0.07
C ARG A 108 -0.26 -11.08 0.91
N ALA A 109 -0.95 -9.98 0.62
CA ALA A 109 -1.02 -8.83 1.51
C ALA A 109 -1.69 -9.19 2.85
N LEU A 110 -2.76 -10.00 2.83
CA LEU A 110 -3.41 -10.52 4.03
C LEU A 110 -2.46 -11.41 4.85
N ALA A 111 -1.74 -12.33 4.20
CA ALA A 111 -0.76 -13.19 4.86
C ALA A 111 0.38 -12.38 5.52
N ILE A 112 0.96 -11.42 4.79
CA ILE A 112 1.98 -10.51 5.34
C ILE A 112 1.42 -9.71 6.52
N THR A 113 0.18 -9.22 6.43
CA THR A 113 -0.46 -8.47 7.52
C THR A 113 -0.65 -9.34 8.76
N ALA A 114 -1.11 -10.57 8.61
CA ALA A 114 -1.27 -11.50 9.73
C ALA A 114 0.08 -11.79 10.42
N ARG A 115 1.12 -12.11 9.63
CA ARG A 115 2.49 -12.30 10.15
C ARG A 115 3.02 -11.05 10.84
N MET A 116 2.76 -9.88 10.26
CA MET A 116 3.21 -8.59 10.79
C MET A 116 2.57 -8.29 12.16
N LEU A 117 1.27 -8.49 12.29
CA LEU A 117 0.56 -8.27 13.55
C LEU A 117 1.04 -9.25 14.63
N ASP A 118 1.25 -10.53 14.28
CA ASP A 118 1.76 -11.54 15.21
C ASP A 118 3.19 -11.21 15.70
N SER A 119 4.07 -10.79 14.79
CA SER A 119 5.51 -10.68 15.10
C SER A 119 5.96 -9.32 15.62
N PHE A 120 5.26 -8.23 15.25
CA PHE A 120 5.71 -6.86 15.54
C PHE A 120 4.81 -6.09 16.50
N ALA A 121 3.56 -6.51 16.73
CA ALA A 121 2.68 -5.81 17.66
C ALA A 121 3.24 -5.81 19.08
N ASP A 122 3.00 -4.71 19.79
CA ASP A 122 3.34 -4.59 21.20
C ASP A 122 2.08 -4.67 22.07
N VAL A 123 2.22 -5.28 23.24
CA VAL A 123 1.12 -5.42 24.22
C VAL A 123 0.64 -4.07 24.77
N GLU A 124 1.50 -3.05 24.75
CA GLU A 124 1.15 -1.67 25.11
C GLU A 124 0.64 -0.84 23.91
N GLY A 125 0.44 -1.47 22.75
CA GLY A 125 0.04 -0.83 21.51
C GLY A 125 1.22 -0.35 20.64
N GLY A 126 0.91 -0.12 19.36
CA GLY A 126 1.91 0.18 18.35
C GLY A 126 2.76 -1.04 17.98
N PHE A 127 3.86 -0.78 17.30
CA PHE A 127 4.66 -1.84 16.67
C PHE A 127 6.14 -1.62 16.94
N TRP A 128 6.85 -2.73 17.13
CA TRP A 128 8.30 -2.76 17.16
C TRP A 128 8.86 -2.79 15.73
N LEU A 129 10.07 -2.28 15.53
CA LEU A 129 10.73 -2.34 14.22
C LEU A 129 11.23 -3.75 13.88
N THR A 130 11.61 -4.52 14.91
CA THR A 130 12.29 -5.81 14.77
C THR A 130 11.51 -6.93 15.46
N THR A 131 11.77 -8.18 15.10
CA THR A 131 11.27 -9.41 15.72
C THR A 131 12.40 -10.20 16.38
N ALA A 132 12.09 -11.36 16.97
CA ALA A 132 13.12 -12.29 17.48
C ALA A 132 14.08 -12.81 16.39
N GLU A 133 13.66 -12.81 15.12
CA GLU A 133 14.49 -13.25 13.98
C GLU A 133 15.65 -12.28 13.68
N HIS A 134 15.61 -11.08 14.24
CA HIS A 134 16.64 -10.06 14.04
C HIS A 134 17.78 -10.16 15.06
N GLY A 135 17.76 -11.19 15.91
CA GLY A 135 18.75 -11.41 16.97
C GLY A 135 18.59 -10.47 18.17
N GLU A 136 19.50 -10.59 19.12
CA GLU A 136 19.51 -9.74 20.32
C GLU A 136 20.03 -8.34 19.99
N LEU A 137 19.19 -7.33 20.23
CA LEU A 137 19.55 -5.92 20.08
C LEU A 137 19.66 -5.28 21.47
N PRO A 138 20.69 -4.45 21.73
CA PRO A 138 20.80 -3.74 23.01
C PRO A 138 19.58 -2.88 23.33
N ILE A 139 18.96 -2.31 22.28
CA ILE A 139 17.72 -1.53 22.37
C ILE A 139 16.83 -1.90 21.17
N ARG A 140 15.61 -2.35 21.44
CA ARG A 140 14.59 -2.58 20.40
C ARG A 140 13.98 -1.24 19.99
N GLN A 141 14.13 -0.89 18.72
CA GLN A 141 13.65 0.38 18.19
C GLN A 141 12.22 0.29 17.67
N ARG A 142 11.60 1.45 17.49
CA ARG A 142 10.34 1.63 16.77
C ARG A 142 10.51 2.66 15.68
N SER A 143 9.69 2.56 14.65
CA SER A 143 9.61 3.54 13.57
C SER A 143 8.26 4.25 13.67
N GLU A 144 8.21 5.30 14.50
CA GLU A 144 6.97 6.00 14.87
C GLU A 144 6.87 7.39 14.23
N SER A 145 7.98 8.15 14.17
CA SER A 145 8.02 9.48 13.55
C SER A 145 8.47 9.42 12.10
N ASP A 146 7.99 10.36 11.30
CA ASP A 146 8.39 10.54 9.92
C ASP A 146 9.85 11.05 9.82
N SER A 147 10.52 10.66 8.73
CA SER A 147 11.85 11.12 8.36
C SER A 147 11.89 11.36 6.86
N ALA A 148 12.92 10.92 6.14
CA ALA A 148 12.95 10.92 4.69
C ALA A 148 11.79 10.13 4.04
N ILE A 149 11.21 9.19 4.80
CA ILE A 149 10.02 8.41 4.45
C ILE A 149 9.06 8.36 5.65
N PRO A 150 7.77 8.02 5.44
CA PRO A 150 6.82 7.81 6.53
C PRO A 150 7.32 6.81 7.58
N GLY A 151 7.01 7.07 8.85
CA GLY A 151 7.26 6.10 9.93
C GLY A 151 6.50 4.80 9.68
N ALA A 152 7.11 3.64 9.94
CA ALA A 152 6.51 2.34 9.62
C ALA A 152 5.20 2.07 10.37
N THR A 153 5.05 2.67 11.57
CA THR A 153 3.78 2.67 12.32
C THR A 153 2.66 3.35 11.54
N ALA A 154 2.93 4.48 10.89
CA ALA A 154 1.94 5.19 10.08
C ALA A 154 1.51 4.37 8.86
N VAL A 155 2.47 3.73 8.19
CA VAL A 155 2.21 2.84 7.04
C VAL A 155 1.39 1.63 7.47
N THR A 156 1.69 1.05 8.63
CA THR A 156 0.92 -0.04 9.22
C THR A 156 -0.52 0.40 9.50
N VAL A 157 -0.73 1.57 10.13
CA VAL A 157 -2.07 2.11 10.39
C VAL A 157 -2.83 2.34 9.07
N LYS A 158 -2.16 2.86 8.03
CA LYS A 158 -2.74 3.05 6.69
C LYS A 158 -3.17 1.72 6.06
N LEU A 159 -2.32 0.70 6.14
CA LEU A 159 -2.65 -0.65 5.67
C LEU A 159 -3.88 -1.21 6.39
N LEU A 160 -3.90 -1.15 7.73
CA LEU A 160 -5.01 -1.68 8.53
C LEU A 160 -6.32 -0.92 8.25
N ALA A 161 -6.27 0.41 8.11
CA ALA A 161 -7.44 1.21 7.72
C ALA A 161 -7.92 0.88 6.29
N SER A 162 -7.00 0.61 5.36
CA SER A 162 -7.35 0.25 3.99
C SER A 162 -7.97 -1.14 3.91
N LEU A 163 -7.40 -2.12 4.62
CA LEU A 163 -7.97 -3.47 4.74
C LEU A 163 -9.37 -3.44 5.34
N GLU A 164 -9.58 -2.66 6.40
CA GLU A 164 -10.90 -2.53 7.01
C GLU A 164 -11.92 -1.89 6.07
N ALA A 165 -11.51 -0.86 5.31
CA ALA A 165 -12.39 -0.21 4.35
C ALA A 165 -12.76 -1.12 3.17
N ILE A 166 -11.81 -1.92 2.69
CA ILE A 166 -11.98 -2.79 1.52
C ILE A 166 -12.69 -4.10 1.90
N LEU A 167 -12.37 -4.66 3.07
CA LEU A 167 -12.84 -5.96 3.55
C LEU A 167 -13.52 -5.84 4.94
N PRO A 168 -14.60 -5.06 5.09
CA PRO A 168 -15.21 -4.77 6.39
C PRO A 168 -15.82 -6.01 7.07
N GLU A 169 -16.14 -7.05 6.30
CA GLU A 169 -16.71 -8.31 6.82
C GLU A 169 -15.65 -9.39 7.10
N HIS A 170 -14.36 -9.10 6.89
CA HIS A 170 -13.29 -10.07 7.16
C HIS A 170 -13.21 -10.39 8.66
N ALA A 171 -12.86 -11.64 8.99
CA ALA A 171 -12.79 -12.13 10.37
C ALA A 171 -11.85 -11.28 11.26
N ASP A 172 -10.78 -10.75 10.67
CA ASP A 172 -9.78 -9.92 11.35
C ASP A 172 -10.08 -8.41 11.32
N ALA A 173 -11.19 -7.96 10.74
CA ALA A 173 -11.48 -6.52 10.60
C ALA A 173 -11.46 -5.78 11.96
N ALA A 174 -12.00 -6.42 13.01
CA ALA A 174 -11.95 -5.88 14.37
C ALA A 174 -10.53 -5.84 14.96
N LEU A 175 -9.68 -6.82 14.62
CA LEU A 175 -8.28 -6.84 15.02
C LEU A 175 -7.50 -5.71 14.32
N TRP A 176 -7.74 -5.48 13.03
CA TRP A 176 -7.12 -4.40 12.28
C TRP A 176 -7.46 -3.03 12.87
N ARG A 177 -8.75 -2.75 13.10
CA ARG A 177 -9.19 -1.49 13.71
C ARG A 177 -8.57 -1.29 15.10
N SER A 178 -8.70 -2.29 15.98
CA SER A 178 -8.19 -2.18 17.35
C SER A 178 -6.68 -2.00 17.43
N SER A 179 -5.92 -2.67 16.56
CA SER A 179 -4.46 -2.54 16.47
C SER A 179 -4.03 -1.15 15.97
N ALA A 180 -4.72 -0.64 14.95
CA ALA A 180 -4.50 0.72 14.43
C ALA A 180 -4.82 1.79 15.49
N GLU A 181 -5.96 1.66 16.19
CA GLU A 181 -6.33 2.58 17.27
C GLU A 181 -5.34 2.55 18.44
N ALA A 182 -4.85 1.36 18.83
CA ALA A 182 -3.86 1.23 19.89
C ALA A 182 -2.55 1.96 19.55
N ALA A 183 -2.10 1.85 18.29
CA ALA A 183 -0.92 2.58 17.80
C ALA A 183 -1.12 4.10 17.86
N ILE A 184 -2.28 4.60 17.43
CA ILE A 184 -2.62 6.04 17.47
C ILE A 184 -2.70 6.53 18.92
N LYS A 185 -3.39 5.78 19.81
CA LYS A 185 -3.57 6.13 21.23
C LYS A 185 -2.22 6.22 21.95
N ARG A 186 -1.31 5.27 21.71
CA ARG A 186 0.05 5.28 22.26
C ARG A 186 0.81 6.56 21.89
N LEU A 187 0.67 7.02 20.65
CA LEU A 187 1.36 8.21 20.14
C LEU A 187 0.63 9.52 20.42
N SER A 188 -0.53 9.51 21.07
CA SER A 188 -1.36 10.69 21.32
C SER A 188 -0.63 11.86 22.01
N SER A 189 0.24 11.57 22.99
CA SER A 189 1.06 12.60 23.64
C SER A 189 2.08 13.21 22.67
N SER A 190 2.79 12.36 21.92
CA SER A 190 3.73 12.81 20.89
C SER A 190 3.04 13.62 19.79
N LEU A 191 1.84 13.23 19.36
CA LEU A 191 1.05 13.96 18.36
C LEU A 191 0.70 15.38 18.84
N LYS A 192 0.31 15.53 20.12
CA LYS A 192 -0.01 16.85 20.70
C LYS A 192 1.20 17.79 20.78
N HIS A 193 2.39 17.25 21.09
CA HIS A 193 3.58 18.06 21.36
C HIS A 193 4.53 18.18 20.16
N ARG A 194 4.48 17.25 19.22
CA ARG A 194 5.41 17.11 18.09
C ARG A 194 4.70 16.74 16.78
N GLY A 195 3.45 17.20 16.59
CA GLY A 195 2.63 16.90 15.40
C GLY A 195 3.37 16.93 14.06
N PRO A 196 4.25 17.93 13.78
CA PRO A 196 4.99 17.98 12.51
C PRO A 196 5.94 16.80 12.23
N ALA A 197 6.26 15.98 13.24
CA ALA A 197 7.05 14.76 13.07
C ALA A 197 6.21 13.51 12.76
N TYR A 198 4.89 13.65 12.60
CA TYR A 198 3.93 12.53 12.50
C TYR A 198 2.81 12.81 11.48
N TRP A 199 3.10 13.53 10.39
CA TRP A 199 2.12 13.85 9.36
C TRP A 199 1.50 12.61 8.74
N SER A 200 2.30 11.59 8.44
CA SER A 200 1.79 10.35 7.86
C SER A 200 0.86 9.61 8.82
N LEU A 201 1.14 9.64 10.13
CA LEU A 201 0.27 9.03 11.13
C LEU A 201 -1.05 9.80 11.27
N LEU A 202 -1.02 11.13 11.17
CA LEU A 202 -2.25 11.95 11.19
C LEU A 202 -3.15 11.64 9.98
N ASN A 203 -2.56 11.50 8.79
CA ASN A 203 -3.30 11.11 7.59
C ASN A 203 -3.88 9.69 7.75
N ALA A 204 -3.07 8.73 8.20
CA ALA A 204 -3.53 7.36 8.42
C ALA A 204 -4.64 7.27 9.50
N ALA A 205 -4.59 8.12 10.53
CA ALA A 205 -5.65 8.22 11.53
C ALA A 205 -6.95 8.81 10.93
N GLN A 206 -6.84 9.79 10.02
CA GLN A 206 -8.02 10.30 9.31
C GLN A 206 -8.66 9.22 8.42
N ASP A 207 -7.86 8.36 7.80
CA ASP A 207 -8.35 7.24 6.99
C ASP A 207 -9.07 6.19 7.84
N LEU A 208 -8.67 5.99 9.09
CA LEU A 208 -9.32 5.04 10.01
C LEU A 208 -10.64 5.56 10.58
N HIS A 209 -10.71 6.87 10.85
CA HIS A 209 -11.83 7.48 11.57
C HIS A 209 -12.94 8.01 10.66
N ASN A 210 -12.63 8.38 9.42
CA ASN A 210 -13.61 8.92 8.49
C ASN A 210 -13.97 7.86 7.44
N PRO A 211 -15.27 7.72 7.09
CA PRO A 211 -15.71 6.69 6.16
C PRO A 211 -15.09 6.89 4.77
N TRP A 212 -14.60 5.81 4.18
CA TRP A 212 -14.12 5.82 2.80
C TRP A 212 -15.31 5.85 1.84
N ALA A 213 -15.14 6.55 0.73
CA ALA A 213 -16.07 6.52 -0.39
C ALA A 213 -15.56 5.50 -1.42
N ILE A 214 -16.23 4.35 -1.54
CA ILE A 214 -15.80 3.25 -2.39
C ILE A 214 -16.84 3.01 -3.48
N TRP A 215 -16.44 3.19 -4.73
CA TRP A 215 -17.19 2.67 -5.86
C TRP A 215 -16.91 1.18 -6.00
N HIS A 216 -17.94 0.35 -5.86
CA HIS A 216 -17.90 -1.05 -6.27
C HIS A 216 -18.56 -1.18 -7.63
N ILE A 217 -17.86 -1.74 -8.62
CA ILE A 217 -18.33 -1.94 -9.98
C ILE A 217 -18.23 -3.42 -10.30
N HIS A 218 -19.35 -4.05 -10.65
CA HIS A 218 -19.37 -5.43 -11.13
C HIS A 218 -19.66 -5.45 -12.63
N HIS A 219 -18.85 -6.18 -13.40
CA HIS A 219 -18.94 -6.28 -14.87
C HIS A 219 -18.62 -7.71 -15.37
N ASP A 220 -18.97 -8.07 -16.60
CA ASP A 220 -18.74 -9.44 -17.14
C ASP A 220 -17.59 -9.60 -18.12
N GLY A 221 -16.89 -8.52 -18.45
CA GLY A 221 -15.74 -8.60 -19.33
C GLY A 221 -14.87 -7.37 -19.22
N ASN A 222 -15.40 -6.25 -19.70
CA ASN A 222 -14.69 -4.98 -19.71
C ASN A 222 -15.21 -4.07 -18.62
N GLU A 223 -14.29 -3.52 -17.85
CA GLU A 223 -14.57 -2.41 -16.94
C GLU A 223 -15.12 -1.22 -17.76
N PRO A 224 -16.15 -0.50 -17.25
CA PRO A 224 -16.61 0.72 -17.91
C PRO A 224 -15.48 1.76 -18.00
N PRO A 225 -15.27 2.43 -19.16
CA PRO A 225 -14.19 3.41 -19.34
C PRO A 225 -14.20 4.54 -18.30
N GLU A 226 -15.37 4.89 -17.78
CA GLU A 226 -15.58 5.91 -16.75
C GLU A 226 -14.91 5.56 -15.42
N ALA A 227 -14.64 4.29 -15.14
CA ALA A 227 -13.90 3.87 -13.95
C ALA A 227 -12.48 4.43 -13.92
N GLU A 228 -11.83 4.61 -15.08
CA GLU A 228 -10.53 5.28 -15.16
C GLU A 228 -10.64 6.77 -14.81
N ALA A 229 -11.70 7.44 -15.28
CA ALA A 229 -11.97 8.84 -14.96
C ALA A 229 -12.29 9.04 -13.46
N LEU A 230 -13.02 8.11 -12.84
CA LEU A 230 -13.24 8.11 -11.40
C LEU A 230 -11.91 8.01 -10.63
N ARG A 231 -10.99 7.14 -11.07
CA ARG A 231 -9.68 7.02 -10.42
C ARG A 231 -8.81 8.26 -10.63
N ALA A 232 -8.86 8.87 -11.82
CA ALA A 232 -8.15 10.11 -12.12
C ALA A 232 -8.62 11.30 -11.25
N SER A 233 -9.88 11.28 -10.83
CA SER A 233 -10.53 12.35 -10.06
C SER A 233 -10.81 11.97 -8.60
N ALA A 234 -10.22 10.87 -8.13
CA ALA A 234 -10.43 10.32 -6.79
C ALA A 234 -10.10 11.35 -5.68
N PRO A 235 -11.07 11.77 -4.86
CA PRO A 235 -10.77 12.56 -3.67
C PRO A 235 -10.00 11.72 -2.64
N PRO A 236 -9.38 12.35 -1.62
CA PRO A 236 -8.78 11.60 -0.52
C PRO A 236 -9.81 10.64 0.12
N ARG A 237 -9.34 9.46 0.54
CA ARG A 237 -10.19 8.39 1.14
C ARG A 237 -11.26 7.86 0.19
N SER A 238 -10.90 7.71 -1.07
CA SER A 238 -11.78 7.14 -2.07
C SER A 238 -11.10 6.04 -2.88
N LEU A 239 -11.88 5.09 -3.38
CA LEU A 239 -11.37 3.92 -4.09
C LEU A 239 -12.39 3.43 -5.12
N VAL A 240 -11.91 2.91 -6.25
CA VAL A 240 -12.74 2.23 -7.25
C VAL A 240 -12.31 0.77 -7.31
N ILE A 241 -13.18 -0.09 -6.80
CA ILE A 241 -13.07 -1.56 -6.88
C ILE A 241 -13.93 -1.99 -8.07
N SER A 242 -13.30 -2.49 -9.12
CA SER A 242 -14.00 -3.04 -10.27
C SER A 242 -13.60 -4.50 -10.41
N SER A 243 -14.60 -5.38 -10.47
CA SER A 243 -14.36 -6.82 -10.49
C SER A 243 -15.33 -7.56 -11.39
N LYS A 244 -14.86 -8.73 -11.86
CA LYS A 244 -15.70 -9.74 -12.51
C LYS A 244 -16.40 -10.67 -11.53
N VAL A 245 -16.03 -10.60 -10.26
CA VAL A 245 -16.57 -11.46 -9.20
C VAL A 245 -17.67 -10.70 -8.46
N VAL A 246 -18.79 -11.39 -8.21
CA VAL A 246 -19.88 -10.84 -7.38
C VAL A 246 -19.41 -10.80 -5.93
N GLU A 247 -19.34 -9.60 -5.36
CA GLU A 247 -18.95 -9.37 -3.96
C GLU A 247 -20.14 -8.88 -3.13
N ALA A 248 -20.36 -9.49 -1.96
CA ALA A 248 -21.40 -9.08 -1.00
C ALA A 248 -22.80 -8.88 -1.64
N GLY A 249 -23.13 -9.69 -2.65
CA GLY A 249 -24.41 -9.62 -3.37
C GLY A 249 -24.56 -8.44 -4.34
N ARG A 250 -23.49 -7.67 -4.60
CA ARG A 250 -23.45 -6.61 -5.62
C ARG A 250 -23.39 -7.20 -7.02
N ASP A 251 -24.52 -7.74 -7.45
CA ASP A 251 -24.70 -8.36 -8.75
C ASP A 251 -25.28 -7.35 -9.76
N ARG A 252 -24.70 -7.36 -10.97
CA ARG A 252 -25.14 -6.52 -12.08
C ARG A 252 -26.44 -7.04 -12.69
N GLY A 253 -26.78 -8.31 -12.46
CA GLY A 253 -27.88 -8.99 -13.14
C GLY A 253 -27.64 -9.02 -14.65
N ASP A 254 -28.61 -8.57 -15.42
CA ASP A 254 -28.53 -8.57 -16.89
C ASP A 254 -27.81 -7.34 -17.47
N ALA A 255 -27.48 -6.33 -16.65
CA ALA A 255 -26.80 -5.11 -17.11
C ALA A 255 -25.31 -5.37 -17.39
N PRO A 256 -24.66 -4.78 -18.40
CA PRO A 256 -23.25 -5.04 -18.74
C PRO A 256 -22.30 -4.74 -17.58
N TRP A 257 -22.64 -3.73 -16.79
CA TRP A 257 -22.04 -3.45 -15.50
C TRP A 257 -23.08 -2.82 -14.59
N ARG A 258 -22.81 -2.81 -13.28
CA ARG A 258 -23.56 -2.05 -12.29
C ARG A 258 -22.62 -1.56 -11.21
N ALA A 259 -22.89 -0.37 -10.68
CA ALA A 259 -22.04 0.26 -9.69
C ALA A 259 -22.80 0.68 -8.43
N TRP A 260 -22.10 0.68 -7.30
CA TRP A 260 -22.58 1.12 -5.99
C TRP A 260 -21.54 2.03 -5.36
N LEU A 261 -21.93 3.25 -5.00
CA LEU A 261 -21.11 4.11 -4.15
C LEU A 261 -21.43 3.82 -2.69
N CYS A 262 -20.44 3.33 -1.96
CA CYS A 262 -20.54 3.04 -0.54
C CYS A 262 -19.72 4.04 0.27
N GLU A 263 -20.34 4.63 1.29
CA GLU A 263 -19.67 5.47 2.29
C GLU A 263 -19.68 4.74 3.63
N GLY A 264 -18.51 4.21 4.03
CA GLY A 264 -18.41 3.29 5.16
C GLY A 264 -19.22 2.01 4.90
N LEU A 265 -20.17 1.68 5.79
CA LEU A 265 -21.01 0.47 5.67
C LEU A 265 -22.35 0.71 4.97
N SER A 266 -22.56 1.90 4.40
CA SER A 266 -23.82 2.29 3.75
C SER A 266 -23.60 2.52 2.26
N CYS A 267 -24.41 1.89 1.41
CA CYS A 267 -24.34 2.07 -0.04
C CYS A 267 -25.57 2.82 -0.57
N GLN A 268 -25.34 3.68 -1.57
CA GLN A 268 -26.40 4.30 -2.35
C GLN A 268 -27.09 3.26 -3.26
N PRO A 269 -28.29 3.56 -3.81
CA PRO A 269 -28.92 2.70 -4.80
C PRO A 269 -27.97 2.39 -5.98
N PRO A 270 -28.01 1.18 -6.55
CA PRO A 270 -27.20 0.84 -7.71
C PRO A 270 -27.50 1.76 -8.89
N ILE A 271 -26.47 2.06 -9.66
CA ILE A 271 -26.56 2.77 -10.93
C ILE A 271 -26.01 1.92 -12.07
N ASP A 272 -26.57 2.10 -13.26
CA ASP A 272 -26.12 1.52 -14.52
C ASP A 272 -26.01 2.56 -15.66
N ASP A 273 -26.12 3.86 -15.32
CA ASP A 273 -25.84 4.98 -16.22
C ASP A 273 -24.41 5.52 -16.01
N ALA A 274 -23.61 5.48 -17.06
CA ALA A 274 -22.25 6.00 -17.07
C ALA A 274 -22.16 7.50 -16.70
N ALA A 275 -23.19 8.28 -17.02
CA ALA A 275 -23.23 9.71 -16.68
C ALA A 275 -23.35 9.98 -15.18
N GLU A 276 -23.75 8.97 -14.40
CA GLU A 276 -23.87 9.05 -12.94
C GLU A 276 -22.60 8.60 -12.19
N LEU A 277 -21.60 8.02 -12.89
CA LEU A 277 -20.30 7.65 -12.32
C LEU A 277 -19.42 8.88 -12.09
N ARG A 278 -19.64 9.54 -10.95
CA ARG A 278 -18.86 10.68 -10.44
C ARG A 278 -18.77 10.64 -8.92
N TRP A 279 -17.75 11.28 -8.36
CA TRP A 279 -17.62 11.50 -6.92
C TRP A 279 -18.57 12.60 -6.40
#